data_AF-A0A956LJ75-F1
#
_entry.id   AF-A0A956LJ75-F1
#
_cell.length_a   1.000
_cell.length_b   1.000
_cell.length_c   1.000
_cell.angle_alpha   90.00
_cell.angle_beta   90.00
_cell.angle_gamma   90.00
#
_symmetry.space_group_name_H-M   'P 1'
#
loop_
_entity.id
_entity.type
_entity.pdbx_description
1 polymer ?
#
loop_
_entity_poly.entity_id
_entity_poly.type
_entity_poly.pdbx_seq_one_letter_code
_entity_poly.pdbx_strand_id
1 'polypeptide(L)'
;MRRSSAVVSLLLLALPVAASCSQGVSGPEPAEPDAPVVEDMPQPAPEQPPVEPAPAHAGAATEEAEVERAEVGEAAAEAEPVDPLAAYVSSTPRCRPEATRCFSIALHLTMPGGAPAQTVDWVSGQVRQANRLFAPIDVSVQVDRVEALPPEIQEIDDRAARDALGRERFSRGALHVFVTPRLADVDVDGAEIRGVHWRYRPDTQKRWIILSKIASDLVLSHEMGHFFGLPHSSYDISLMNKSPRDAPPWSERRFHDRELARMRRHRDAMVRSGMLVNQANDQADDPANDQAKAKPPGAGE
;
A
#
# COMPACT_ATOMS: atom_id res chain seq x y z
N MET A 1 -30.77 28.09 50.86
CA MET A 1 -31.05 26.68 50.56
C MET A 1 -29.79 26.05 49.99
N ARG A 2 -29.12 25.19 50.77
CA ARG A 2 -27.88 24.49 50.41
C ARG A 2 -28.25 23.19 49.69
N ARG A 3 -27.58 22.84 48.60
CA ARG A 3 -27.61 21.48 48.04
C ARG A 3 -26.19 20.94 47.94
N SER A 4 -26.04 19.78 48.57
CA SER A 4 -24.82 19.06 48.89
C SER A 4 -24.18 18.39 47.68
N SER A 5 -22.86 18.45 47.62
CA SER A 5 -22.00 17.57 46.84
C SER A 5 -21.98 16.18 47.47
N ALA A 6 -22.24 15.14 46.68
CA ALA A 6 -21.99 13.75 47.06
C ALA A 6 -20.58 13.35 46.60
N VAL A 7 -19.74 13.01 47.56
CA VAL A 7 -18.41 12.42 47.37
C VAL A 7 -18.60 10.90 47.29
N VAL A 8 -18.25 10.30 46.16
CA VAL A 8 -18.18 8.84 46.00
C VAL A 8 -16.73 8.42 46.26
N SER A 9 -16.49 7.82 47.42
CA SER A 9 -15.24 7.12 47.74
C SER A 9 -15.21 5.77 47.02
N LEU A 10 -14.24 5.60 46.11
CA LEU A 10 -13.94 4.31 45.49
C LEU A 10 -12.83 3.63 46.30
N LEU A 11 -13.19 2.48 46.89
CA LEU A 11 -12.32 1.62 47.69
C LEU A 11 -11.42 0.80 46.74
N LEU A 12 -10.10 1.06 46.74
CA LEU A 12 -9.12 0.18 46.09
C LEU A 12 -8.84 -1.04 46.99
N LEU A 13 -9.22 -2.23 46.54
CA LEU A 13 -8.74 -3.49 47.10
C LEU A 13 -7.42 -3.86 46.43
N ALA A 14 -6.34 -3.87 47.22
CA ALA A 14 -5.05 -4.42 46.82
C ALA A 14 -5.08 -5.96 46.96
N LEU A 15 -4.77 -6.67 45.88
CA LEU A 15 -4.52 -8.11 45.88
C LEU A 15 -3.00 -8.36 45.93
N PRO A 16 -2.51 -9.34 46.73
CA PRO A 16 -1.10 -9.71 46.73
C PRO A 16 -0.77 -10.59 45.50
N VAL A 17 0.25 -10.18 44.75
CA VAL A 17 0.89 -11.01 43.72
C VAL A 17 1.92 -11.89 44.41
N ALA A 18 1.66 -13.19 44.49
CA ALA A 18 2.64 -14.18 44.91
C ALA A 18 3.55 -14.53 43.72
N ALA A 19 4.82 -14.15 43.81
CA ALA A 19 5.86 -14.58 42.88
C ALA A 19 6.30 -16.01 43.24
N SER A 20 5.99 -16.97 42.37
CA SER A 20 6.54 -18.33 42.44
C SER A 20 7.75 -18.42 41.51
N CYS A 21 8.93 -18.46 42.11
CA CYS A 21 10.17 -18.80 41.42
C CYS A 21 10.18 -20.31 41.15
N SER A 22 10.04 -20.72 39.90
CA SER A 22 10.36 -22.08 39.47
C SER A 22 11.75 -22.07 38.82
N GLN A 23 12.67 -22.77 39.47
CA GLN A 23 13.98 -23.14 38.94
C GLN A 23 13.85 -24.38 38.05
N GLY A 24 14.63 -24.43 36.97
CA GLY A 24 15.04 -25.68 36.34
C GLY A 24 14.68 -25.81 34.86
N VAL A 25 15.67 -25.74 33.98
CA VAL A 25 16.36 -26.91 33.39
C VAL A 25 17.20 -26.37 32.22
N SER A 26 18.52 -26.38 32.38
CA SER A 26 19.47 -26.15 31.28
C SER A 26 19.43 -27.36 30.34
N GLY A 27 18.84 -27.18 29.17
CA GLY A 27 19.02 -28.10 28.04
C GLY A 27 20.34 -27.79 27.31
N PRO A 28 20.93 -28.78 26.62
CA PRO A 28 22.16 -28.57 25.86
C PRO A 28 21.94 -27.57 24.73
N GLU A 29 22.88 -26.64 24.63
CA GLU A 29 23.01 -25.64 23.56
C GLU A 29 23.07 -26.33 22.19
N PRO A 30 22.21 -25.97 21.22
CA PRO A 30 22.32 -26.51 19.87
C PRO A 30 23.62 -25.99 19.23
N ALA A 31 24.41 -26.91 18.70
CA ALA A 31 25.63 -26.59 17.98
C ALA A 31 25.39 -25.52 16.91
N GLU A 32 26.27 -24.51 16.88
CA GLU A 32 26.31 -23.50 15.85
C GLU A 32 26.45 -24.18 14.47
N PRO A 33 25.64 -23.80 13.46
CA PRO A 33 25.86 -24.26 12.11
C PRO A 33 27.16 -23.65 11.58
N ASP A 34 28.02 -24.50 11.02
CA ASP A 34 29.27 -24.11 10.37
C ASP A 34 29.09 -22.89 9.47
N ALA A 35 29.97 -21.90 9.65
CA ALA A 35 30.03 -20.72 8.81
C ALA A 35 30.17 -21.15 7.33
N PRO A 36 29.40 -20.57 6.40
CA PRO A 36 29.53 -20.89 4.99
C PRO A 36 30.93 -20.49 4.51
N VAL A 37 31.60 -21.46 3.86
CA VAL A 37 32.83 -21.25 3.10
C VAL A 37 32.57 -20.13 2.10
N VAL A 38 33.33 -19.05 2.21
CA VAL A 38 33.29 -17.91 1.29
C VAL A 38 33.95 -18.39 -0.01
N GLU A 39 33.14 -18.90 -0.94
CA GLU A 39 33.60 -19.13 -2.32
C GLU A 39 33.76 -17.78 -3.03
N ASP A 40 34.90 -17.66 -3.70
CA ASP A 40 35.39 -16.48 -4.42
C ASP A 40 34.35 -16.01 -5.45
N MET A 41 33.77 -14.83 -5.22
CA MET A 41 32.80 -14.25 -6.14
C MET A 41 33.50 -13.82 -7.44
N PRO A 42 33.01 -14.22 -8.63
CA PRO A 42 33.59 -13.77 -9.89
C PRO A 42 33.43 -12.26 -10.05
N GLN A 43 34.53 -11.60 -10.45
CA GLN A 43 34.56 -10.17 -10.71
C GLN A 43 33.60 -9.80 -11.86
N PRO A 44 32.89 -8.66 -11.77
CA PRO A 44 31.99 -8.20 -12.82
C PRO A 44 32.75 -7.91 -14.12
N ALA A 45 32.14 -8.27 -15.24
CA ALA A 45 32.67 -7.98 -16.57
C ALA A 45 32.75 -6.45 -16.81
N PRO A 46 33.74 -5.98 -17.59
CA PRO A 46 33.92 -4.55 -17.85
C PRO A 46 32.71 -3.95 -18.60
N GLU A 47 32.25 -2.80 -18.13
CA GLU A 47 31.21 -1.99 -18.75
C GLU A 47 31.56 -1.62 -20.19
N GLN A 48 30.59 -1.77 -21.10
CA GLN A 48 30.71 -1.30 -22.48
C GLN A 48 30.50 0.23 -22.54
N PRO A 49 31.23 0.94 -23.41
CA PRO A 49 31.09 2.38 -23.56
C PRO A 49 29.74 2.77 -24.17
N PRO A 50 29.24 3.99 -23.87
CA PRO A 50 27.95 4.48 -24.35
C PRO A 50 27.94 4.65 -25.87
N VAL A 51 26.84 4.21 -26.50
CA VAL A 51 26.56 4.38 -27.92
C VAL A 51 26.01 5.80 -28.14
N GLU A 52 26.66 6.58 -29.02
CA GLU A 52 26.22 7.92 -29.41
C GLU A 52 24.89 7.88 -30.19
N PRO A 53 23.92 8.78 -29.89
CA PRO A 53 22.69 8.89 -30.66
C PRO A 53 22.88 9.65 -31.98
N ALA A 54 22.21 9.16 -33.02
CA ALA A 54 22.19 9.74 -34.36
C ALA A 54 21.42 11.09 -34.42
N PRO A 55 21.81 12.01 -35.34
CA PRO A 55 21.20 13.34 -35.44
C PRO A 55 19.79 13.33 -36.04
N ALA A 56 18.92 14.17 -35.48
CA ALA A 56 17.54 14.40 -35.93
C ALA A 56 17.47 15.32 -37.16
N HIS A 57 16.65 14.93 -38.14
CA HIS A 57 16.34 15.74 -39.31
C HIS A 57 15.31 16.83 -38.99
N ALA A 58 15.66 18.08 -39.30
CA ALA A 58 14.77 19.22 -39.33
C ALA A 58 13.85 19.16 -40.57
N GLY A 59 12.55 19.27 -40.35
CA GLY A 59 11.49 19.32 -41.38
C GLY A 59 10.66 20.59 -41.23
N ALA A 60 10.30 21.18 -42.36
CA ALA A 60 9.93 22.57 -42.57
C ALA A 60 8.47 22.94 -42.24
N ALA A 61 8.24 24.26 -42.20
CA ALA A 61 7.01 25.01 -42.00
C ALA A 61 5.95 24.85 -43.11
N THR A 62 4.70 25.22 -42.79
CA THR A 62 3.55 25.74 -43.61
C THR A 62 2.29 25.63 -42.72
N GLU A 63 1.24 26.44 -42.73
CA GLU A 63 0.78 27.62 -43.48
C GLU A 63 -0.37 28.22 -42.63
N GLU A 64 -0.54 29.54 -42.67
CA GLU A 64 -1.59 30.26 -41.95
C GLU A 64 -2.94 30.11 -42.68
N ALA A 65 -3.97 29.63 -41.98
CA ALA A 65 -5.35 29.63 -42.45
C ALA A 65 -6.22 30.40 -41.45
N GLU A 66 -6.59 31.62 -41.85
CA GLU A 66 -7.48 32.54 -41.15
C GLU A 66 -8.93 32.05 -41.35
N VAL A 67 -9.55 31.51 -40.29
CA VAL A 67 -10.97 31.10 -40.29
C VAL A 67 -11.77 32.03 -39.38
N GLU A 68 -12.68 32.74 -40.03
CA GLU A 68 -13.70 33.65 -39.50
C GLU A 68 -14.53 32.96 -38.40
N ARG A 69 -14.42 33.45 -37.16
CA ARG A 69 -15.13 32.94 -35.98
C ARG A 69 -16.52 33.54 -35.90
N ALA A 70 -17.55 32.71 -36.12
CA ALA A 70 -18.92 33.00 -35.75
C ALA A 70 -19.09 32.87 -34.24
N GLU A 71 -19.46 33.97 -33.58
CA GLU A 71 -19.77 34.01 -32.14
C GLU A 71 -21.13 33.34 -31.88
N VAL A 72 -21.12 32.04 -31.62
CA VAL A 72 -22.26 31.33 -31.04
C VAL A 72 -22.10 31.38 -29.52
N GLY A 73 -22.77 32.34 -28.90
CA GLY A 73 -22.89 32.47 -27.44
C GLY A 73 -23.76 31.36 -26.86
N GLU A 74 -23.21 30.15 -26.76
CA GLU A 74 -23.80 29.07 -26.00
C GLU A 74 -23.33 29.19 -24.56
N ALA A 75 -24.23 29.62 -23.68
CA ALA A 75 -24.00 29.72 -22.25
C ALA A 75 -23.73 28.32 -21.69
N ALA A 76 -22.46 27.90 -21.72
CA ALA A 76 -21.98 26.67 -21.14
C ALA A 76 -22.32 26.72 -19.64
N ALA A 77 -23.30 25.92 -19.23
CA ALA A 77 -23.57 25.69 -17.83
C ALA A 77 -22.27 25.23 -17.18
N GLU A 78 -21.74 26.04 -16.26
CA GLU A 78 -20.55 25.71 -15.47
C GLU A 78 -20.85 24.41 -14.72
N ALA A 79 -20.30 23.29 -15.21
CA ALA A 79 -20.46 22.01 -14.55
C ALA A 79 -19.85 22.11 -13.15
N GLU A 80 -20.62 21.73 -12.14
CA GLU A 80 -20.15 21.64 -10.75
C GLU A 80 -18.80 20.90 -10.72
N PRO A 81 -17.79 21.43 -10.02
CA PRO A 81 -16.47 20.82 -9.96
C PRO A 81 -16.61 19.43 -9.33
N VAL A 82 -16.49 18.40 -10.17
CA VAL A 82 -16.46 17.00 -9.71
C VAL A 82 -15.25 16.86 -8.79
N ASP A 83 -15.46 16.49 -7.53
CA ASP A 83 -14.37 16.17 -6.61
C ASP A 83 -13.49 15.08 -7.23
N PRO A 84 -12.25 15.41 -7.66
CA PRO A 84 -11.40 14.45 -8.38
C PRO A 84 -10.99 13.27 -7.48
N LEU A 85 -11.11 13.39 -6.16
CA LEU A 85 -10.76 12.33 -5.22
C LEU A 85 -11.86 11.28 -5.04
N ALA A 86 -13.13 11.66 -5.22
CA ALA A 86 -14.27 10.75 -5.08
C ALA A 86 -14.18 9.55 -6.03
N ALA A 87 -13.62 9.75 -7.23
CA ALA A 87 -13.43 8.72 -8.24
C ALA A 87 -12.51 7.57 -7.76
N TYR A 88 -11.53 7.83 -6.89
CA TYR A 88 -10.66 6.79 -6.36
C TYR A 88 -11.39 5.84 -5.43
N VAL A 89 -12.36 6.33 -4.64
CA VAL A 89 -13.17 5.46 -3.78
C VAL A 89 -14.16 4.66 -4.63
N SER A 90 -14.84 5.32 -5.58
CA SER A 90 -15.91 4.67 -6.35
C SER A 90 -15.44 3.72 -7.45
N SER A 91 -14.29 4.01 -8.07
CA SER A 91 -13.86 3.33 -9.31
C SER A 91 -12.67 2.38 -9.11
N THR A 92 -12.01 2.38 -7.95
CA THR A 92 -11.00 1.36 -7.64
C THR A 92 -11.65 0.03 -7.27
N PRO A 93 -10.96 -1.11 -7.47
CA PRO A 93 -11.51 -2.42 -7.11
C PRO A 93 -11.93 -2.48 -5.65
N ARG A 94 -13.15 -2.95 -5.42
CA ARG A 94 -13.64 -3.29 -4.08
C ARG A 94 -13.05 -4.60 -3.60
N CYS A 95 -13.25 -4.89 -2.33
CA CYS A 95 -12.91 -6.19 -1.79
C CYS A 95 -13.64 -7.31 -2.52
N ARG A 96 -12.94 -8.43 -2.72
CA ARG A 96 -13.52 -9.62 -3.33
C ARG A 96 -14.58 -10.22 -2.39
N PRO A 97 -15.79 -10.55 -2.87
CA PRO A 97 -16.86 -11.08 -2.02
C PRO A 97 -16.50 -12.42 -1.35
N GLU A 98 -15.62 -13.20 -1.95
CA GLU A 98 -15.09 -14.46 -1.42
C GLU A 98 -13.98 -14.30 -0.37
N ALA A 99 -13.42 -13.09 -0.21
CA ALA A 99 -12.38 -12.85 0.79
C ALA A 99 -12.99 -12.83 2.19
N THR A 100 -12.43 -13.63 3.10
CA THR A 100 -12.84 -13.62 4.52
C THR A 100 -12.47 -12.30 5.22
N ARG A 101 -11.44 -11.60 4.73
CA ARG A 101 -10.97 -10.34 5.31
C ARG A 101 -10.86 -9.26 4.25
N CYS A 102 -11.60 -8.18 4.44
CA CYS A 102 -11.50 -6.94 3.69
C CYS A 102 -10.84 -5.88 4.57
N PHE A 103 -9.76 -5.24 4.11
CA PHE A 103 -9.13 -4.14 4.84
C PHE A 103 -9.19 -2.84 4.04
N SER A 104 -9.49 -1.74 4.72
CA SER A 104 -9.49 -0.41 4.11
C SER A 104 -8.09 0.08 3.81
N ILE A 105 -7.91 0.70 2.65
CA ILE A 105 -6.79 1.57 2.32
C ILE A 105 -7.23 3.01 2.56
N ALA A 106 -6.44 3.70 3.38
CA ALA A 106 -6.44 5.14 3.49
C ALA A 106 -5.40 5.69 2.51
N LEU A 107 -5.86 6.17 1.35
CA LEU A 107 -5.01 6.64 0.28
C LEU A 107 -4.68 8.13 0.48
N HIS A 108 -3.40 8.48 0.45
CA HIS A 108 -2.91 9.85 0.58
C HIS A 108 -2.22 10.24 -0.73
N LEU A 109 -2.76 11.22 -1.44
CA LEU A 109 -2.31 11.61 -2.78
C LEU A 109 -1.73 13.02 -2.76
N THR A 110 -0.51 13.18 -3.23
CA THR A 110 0.03 14.51 -3.58
C THR A 110 -0.68 15.08 -4.80
N MET A 111 -0.83 16.40 -4.85
CA MET A 111 -1.58 17.10 -5.90
C MET A 111 -0.71 18.13 -6.67
N PRO A 112 0.39 17.73 -7.34
CA PRO A 112 1.24 18.66 -8.08
C PRO A 112 0.45 19.41 -9.15
N GLY A 113 0.50 20.75 -9.12
CA GLY A 113 -0.25 21.59 -10.06
C GLY A 113 -1.78 21.45 -9.94
N GLY A 114 -2.28 21.00 -8.78
CA GLY A 114 -3.71 20.83 -8.52
C GLY A 114 -4.31 19.51 -9.05
N ALA A 115 -3.50 18.63 -9.64
CA ALA A 115 -3.94 17.32 -10.14
C ALA A 115 -3.28 16.18 -9.33
N PRO A 116 -3.97 15.03 -9.13
CA PRO A 116 -3.37 13.89 -8.45
C PRO A 116 -2.08 13.42 -9.14
N ALA A 117 -1.05 13.06 -8.35
CA ALA A 117 0.23 12.61 -8.89
C ALA A 117 0.17 11.29 -9.67
N GLN A 118 -0.92 10.53 -9.54
CA GLN A 118 -1.21 9.33 -10.31
C GLN A 118 -2.68 9.29 -10.68
N THR A 119 -3.08 8.40 -11.59
CA THR A 119 -4.48 8.26 -12.02
C THR A 119 -5.24 7.20 -11.22
N VAL A 120 -6.57 7.22 -11.31
CA VAL A 120 -7.45 6.18 -10.77
C VAL A 120 -7.11 4.80 -11.36
N ASP A 121 -6.80 4.72 -12.65
CA ASP A 121 -6.42 3.46 -13.32
C ASP A 121 -5.12 2.89 -12.77
N TRP A 122 -4.14 3.76 -12.51
CA TRP A 122 -2.87 3.35 -11.90
C TRP A 122 -3.09 2.77 -10.50
N VAL A 123 -3.85 3.47 -9.65
CA VAL A 123 -4.18 2.97 -8.29
C VAL A 123 -4.97 1.67 -8.37
N SER A 124 -5.91 1.58 -9.30
CA SER A 124 -6.70 0.38 -9.54
C SER A 124 -5.83 -0.82 -9.94
N GLY A 125 -4.77 -0.59 -10.73
CA GLY A 125 -3.77 -1.62 -11.06
C GLY A 125 -3.07 -2.16 -9.82
N GLN A 126 -2.61 -1.28 -8.93
CA GLN A 126 -1.97 -1.66 -7.66
C GLN A 126 -2.92 -2.51 -6.79
N VAL A 127 -4.16 -2.05 -6.62
CA VAL A 127 -5.17 -2.74 -5.80
C VAL A 127 -5.55 -4.10 -6.40
N ARG A 128 -5.71 -4.21 -7.73
CA ARG A 128 -5.97 -5.50 -8.41
C ARG A 128 -4.85 -6.51 -8.13
N GLN A 129 -3.59 -6.11 -8.28
CA GLN A 129 -2.46 -7.00 -8.04
C GLN A 129 -2.36 -7.42 -6.58
N ALA A 130 -2.58 -6.48 -5.64
CA ALA A 130 -2.63 -6.79 -4.22
C ALA A 130 -3.73 -7.82 -3.93
N ASN A 131 -4.95 -7.60 -4.39
CA ASN A 131 -6.07 -8.53 -4.19
C ASN A 131 -5.82 -9.91 -4.81
N ARG A 132 -5.12 -9.98 -5.96
CA ARG A 132 -4.72 -11.26 -6.56
C ARG A 132 -3.70 -12.01 -5.71
N LEU A 133 -2.63 -11.32 -5.29
CA LEU A 133 -1.48 -11.93 -4.61
C LEU A 133 -1.74 -12.26 -3.13
N PHE A 134 -2.66 -11.53 -2.49
CA PHE A 134 -3.04 -11.74 -1.09
C PHE A 134 -4.26 -12.66 -0.91
N ALA A 135 -4.94 -13.04 -2.00
CA ALA A 135 -6.03 -14.01 -1.97
C ALA A 135 -5.68 -15.35 -1.28
N PRO A 136 -4.48 -15.95 -1.44
CA PRO A 136 -4.13 -17.20 -0.75
C PRO A 136 -4.10 -17.10 0.78
N ILE A 137 -4.11 -15.89 1.34
CA ILE A 137 -4.23 -15.64 2.77
C ILE A 137 -5.55 -14.95 3.12
N ASP A 138 -6.59 -15.11 2.32
CA ASP A 138 -7.95 -14.60 2.54
C ASP A 138 -8.01 -13.10 2.81
N VAL A 139 -7.07 -12.34 2.23
CA VAL A 139 -7.01 -10.89 2.36
C VAL A 139 -7.36 -10.25 1.02
N SER A 140 -8.29 -9.31 1.09
CA SER A 140 -8.57 -8.32 0.07
C SER A 140 -8.45 -6.92 0.68
N VAL A 141 -8.14 -5.94 -0.14
CA VAL A 141 -8.06 -4.54 0.20
C VAL A 141 -8.92 -3.71 -0.77
N GLN A 142 -9.38 -2.55 -0.30
CA GLN A 142 -10.10 -1.58 -1.12
C GLN A 142 -9.75 -0.16 -0.68
N VAL A 143 -9.83 0.81 -1.59
CA VAL A 143 -9.73 2.22 -1.20
C VAL A 143 -11.06 2.65 -0.59
N ASP A 144 -11.00 3.08 0.66
CA ASP A 144 -12.17 3.45 1.46
C ASP A 144 -12.22 4.96 1.71
N ARG A 145 -11.04 5.58 1.84
CA ARG A 145 -10.89 7.03 1.95
C ARG A 145 -9.67 7.53 1.20
N VAL A 146 -9.76 8.77 0.73
CA VAL A 146 -8.71 9.44 -0.04
C VAL A 146 -8.53 10.83 0.54
N GLU A 147 -7.27 11.21 0.79
CA GLU A 147 -6.89 12.52 1.31
C GLU A 147 -5.84 13.15 0.41
N ALA A 148 -6.04 14.42 0.03
CA ALA A 148 -5.00 15.19 -0.63
C ALA A 148 -3.90 15.57 0.38
N LEU A 149 -2.65 15.33 0.01
CA LEU A 149 -1.50 15.80 0.77
C LEU A 149 -1.24 17.28 0.47
N PRO A 150 -0.73 18.05 1.45
CA PRO A 150 -0.28 19.42 1.23
C PRO A 150 0.73 19.50 0.06
N PRO A 151 0.70 20.57 -0.75
CA PRO A 151 1.52 20.70 -1.95
C PRO A 151 3.03 20.78 -1.64
N GLU A 152 3.43 21.05 -0.40
CA GLU A 152 4.83 21.04 0.03
C GLU A 152 5.41 19.62 0.10
N ILE A 153 4.54 18.61 0.17
CA ILE A 153 4.93 17.20 0.23
C ILE A 153 4.91 16.64 -1.19
N GLN A 154 5.90 16.97 -2.02
CA GLN A 154 6.05 16.42 -3.38
C GLN A 154 7.29 15.55 -3.54
N GLU A 155 8.29 15.75 -2.70
CA GLU A 155 9.55 15.03 -2.76
C GLU A 155 9.88 14.50 -1.37
N ILE A 156 10.20 13.22 -1.32
CA ILE A 156 10.54 12.53 -0.06
C ILE A 156 12.01 12.14 -0.15
N ASP A 157 12.89 13.08 0.22
CA ASP A 157 14.34 12.95 0.03
C ASP A 157 15.03 12.19 1.16
N ASP A 158 14.50 12.25 2.38
CA ASP A 158 15.19 11.70 3.55
C ASP A 158 14.28 10.94 4.53
N ARG A 159 14.90 10.36 5.55
CA ARG A 159 14.21 9.60 6.60
C ARG A 159 13.30 10.46 7.47
N ALA A 160 13.62 11.75 7.64
CA ALA A 160 12.81 12.68 8.44
C ALA A 160 11.52 13.07 7.69
N ALA A 161 11.61 13.29 6.39
CA ALA A 161 10.46 13.48 5.50
C ALA A 161 9.54 12.25 5.51
N ARG A 162 10.12 11.04 5.40
CA ARG A 162 9.35 9.78 5.53
C ARG A 162 8.62 9.71 6.86
N ASP A 163 9.30 10.02 7.98
CA ASP A 163 8.70 10.05 9.31
C ASP A 163 7.59 11.10 9.46
N ALA A 164 7.78 12.31 8.92
CA ALA A 164 6.82 13.40 9.00
C ALA A 164 5.51 13.07 8.26
N LEU A 165 5.61 12.36 7.13
CA LEU A 165 4.49 12.03 6.25
C LEU A 165 3.33 11.35 7.00
N GLY A 166 3.63 10.28 7.74
CA GLY A 166 2.64 9.47 8.43
C GLY A 166 2.44 9.79 9.90
N ARG A 167 3.25 10.67 10.52
CA ARG A 167 3.24 10.90 11.98
C ARG A 167 1.86 11.26 12.54
N GLU A 168 1.25 12.27 11.94
CA GLU A 168 -0.05 12.83 12.33
C GLU A 168 -1.23 12.17 11.59
N ARG A 169 -0.94 11.53 10.45
CA ARG A 169 -1.97 10.92 9.60
C ARG A 169 -2.24 9.47 9.94
N PHE A 170 -1.28 8.78 10.57
CA PHE A 170 -1.43 7.37 10.91
C PHE A 170 -2.59 7.17 11.87
N SER A 171 -3.44 6.21 11.53
CA SER A 171 -4.49 5.69 12.37
C SER A 171 -4.47 4.16 12.30
N ARG A 172 -4.99 3.51 13.34
CA ARG A 172 -5.26 2.07 13.29
C ARG A 172 -6.53 1.79 12.50
N GLY A 173 -6.67 0.55 12.03
CA GLY A 173 -7.85 0.05 11.33
C GLY A 173 -7.75 0.07 9.81
N ALA A 174 -6.73 0.72 9.24
CA ALA A 174 -6.53 0.82 7.79
C ALA A 174 -5.06 0.70 7.40
N LEU A 175 -4.81 0.33 6.15
CA LEU A 175 -3.49 0.47 5.51
C LEU A 175 -3.34 1.91 5.01
N HIS A 176 -2.40 2.65 5.57
CA HIS A 176 -2.03 3.97 5.06
C HIS A 176 -1.08 3.83 3.88
N VAL A 177 -1.51 4.32 2.71
CA VAL A 177 -0.71 4.29 1.47
C VAL A 177 -0.56 5.71 0.96
N PHE A 178 0.68 6.19 0.86
CA PHE A 178 1.02 7.50 0.33
C PHE A 178 1.54 7.36 -1.10
N VAL A 179 1.09 8.22 -2.01
CA VAL A 179 1.60 8.28 -3.39
C VAL A 179 2.22 9.65 -3.62
N THR A 180 3.50 9.66 -3.98
CA THR A 180 4.33 10.87 -4.17
C THR A 180 4.92 10.90 -5.58
N PRO A 181 5.17 12.08 -6.18
CA PRO A 181 5.88 12.21 -7.44
C PRO A 181 7.28 11.60 -7.39
N ARG A 182 7.99 11.77 -6.28
CA ARG A 182 9.39 11.34 -6.11
C ARG A 182 9.63 10.75 -4.73
N LEU A 183 10.44 9.70 -4.68
CA LEU A 183 10.86 9.03 -3.44
C LEU A 183 12.33 8.64 -3.56
N ALA A 184 13.21 9.35 -2.87
CA ALA A 184 14.64 9.07 -2.89
C ALA A 184 14.95 7.73 -2.20
N ASP A 185 15.99 7.06 -2.68
CA ASP A 185 16.67 6.02 -1.92
C ASP A 185 17.51 6.69 -0.84
N VAL A 186 17.13 6.52 0.42
CA VAL A 186 17.85 7.13 1.55
C VAL A 186 19.15 6.40 1.89
N ASP A 187 19.41 5.26 1.25
CA ASP A 187 20.59 4.44 1.45
C ASP A 187 21.58 4.55 0.26
N VAL A 188 21.15 5.13 -0.87
CA VAL A 188 21.96 5.32 -2.08
C VAL A 188 21.77 6.74 -2.60
N ASP A 189 22.79 7.58 -2.45
CA ASP A 189 22.73 8.98 -2.86
C ASP A 189 22.39 9.14 -4.36
N GLY A 190 21.51 10.10 -4.66
CA GLY A 190 21.02 10.38 -6.01
C GLY A 190 20.08 9.33 -6.62
N ALA A 191 19.84 8.19 -5.96
CA ALA A 191 18.93 7.17 -6.48
C ALA A 191 17.47 7.39 -6.03
N GLU A 192 16.53 6.80 -6.78
CA GLU A 192 15.10 6.79 -6.46
C GLU A 192 14.58 5.35 -6.31
N ILE A 193 13.63 5.17 -5.41
CA ILE A 193 12.96 3.89 -5.21
C ILE A 193 11.48 3.98 -5.60
N ARG A 194 10.94 2.81 -5.95
CA ARG A 194 9.54 2.67 -6.39
C ARG A 194 8.55 2.65 -5.23
N GLY A 195 8.98 2.17 -4.08
CA GLY A 195 8.15 2.11 -2.89
C GLY A 195 8.94 1.72 -1.65
N VAL A 196 8.34 1.94 -0.48
CA VAL A 196 8.87 1.50 0.80
C VAL A 196 7.75 1.31 1.81
N HIS A 197 7.79 0.21 2.54
CA HIS A 197 7.11 0.06 3.82
C HIS A 197 7.95 0.73 4.91
N TRP A 198 7.38 1.77 5.51
CA TRP A 198 8.05 2.59 6.51
C TRP A 198 7.49 2.31 7.91
N ARG A 199 8.39 2.19 8.89
CA ARG A 199 8.06 2.15 10.31
C ARG A 199 8.55 3.44 10.96
N TYR A 200 7.66 4.14 11.65
CA TYR A 200 8.02 5.36 12.37
C TYR A 200 9.01 5.02 13.48
N ARG A 201 10.20 5.63 13.45
CA ARG A 201 11.31 5.23 14.36
C ARG A 201 10.98 5.40 15.84
N PRO A 202 10.35 6.52 16.28
CA PRO A 202 9.98 6.70 17.68
C PRO A 202 8.85 5.78 18.17
N ASP A 203 7.98 5.31 17.26
CA ASP A 203 6.92 4.36 17.58
C ASP A 203 6.69 3.42 16.40
N THR A 204 7.34 2.25 16.45
CA THR A 204 7.31 1.25 15.37
C THR A 204 5.95 0.57 15.20
N GLN A 205 4.98 0.83 16.10
CA GLN A 205 3.60 0.44 15.86
C GLN A 205 2.98 1.28 14.74
N LYS A 206 3.40 2.54 14.57
CA LYS A 206 2.99 3.36 13.42
C LYS A 206 3.79 2.93 12.18
N ARG A 207 3.05 2.57 11.14
CA ARG A 207 3.64 2.13 9.86
C ARG A 207 2.71 2.42 8.70
N TRP A 208 3.30 2.62 7.54
CA TRP A 208 2.60 2.95 6.30
C TRP A 208 3.43 2.50 5.09
N ILE A 209 2.83 2.60 3.92
CA ILE A 209 3.46 2.34 2.63
C ILE A 209 3.58 3.67 1.90
N ILE A 210 4.71 3.91 1.25
CA ILE A 210 4.93 5.04 0.35
C ILE A 210 5.24 4.47 -1.02
N LEU A 211 4.56 4.94 -2.06
CA LEU A 211 4.80 4.61 -3.46
C LEU A 211 5.23 5.87 -4.20
N SER A 212 6.21 5.76 -5.08
CA SER A 212 6.49 6.83 -6.04
C SER A 212 5.69 6.65 -7.32
N LYS A 213 5.60 7.71 -8.12
CA LYS A 213 4.89 7.68 -9.41
C LYS A 213 5.47 6.66 -10.39
N ILE A 214 6.74 6.27 -10.23
CA ILE A 214 7.41 5.29 -11.10
C ILE A 214 7.19 3.83 -10.66
N ALA A 215 6.34 3.58 -9.67
CA ALA A 215 6.07 2.23 -9.20
C ALA A 215 5.29 1.41 -10.24
N SER A 216 5.75 0.18 -10.49
CA SER A 216 4.99 -0.80 -11.26
C SER A 216 3.85 -1.37 -10.42
N ASP A 217 2.91 -2.05 -11.06
CA ASP A 217 1.68 -2.59 -10.45
C ASP A 217 1.90 -3.64 -9.33
N LEU A 218 3.10 -4.23 -9.23
CA LEU A 218 3.45 -5.17 -8.16
C LEU A 218 4.07 -4.51 -6.93
N VAL A 219 4.45 -3.23 -6.99
CA VAL A 219 5.19 -2.58 -5.90
C VAL A 219 4.34 -2.47 -4.64
N LEU A 220 3.05 -2.08 -4.75
CA LEU A 220 2.17 -2.11 -3.58
C LEU A 220 2.12 -3.49 -2.93
N SER A 221 2.08 -4.55 -3.74
CA SER A 221 2.05 -5.93 -3.23
C SER A 221 3.35 -6.28 -2.50
N HIS A 222 4.51 -5.86 -3.01
CA HIS A 222 5.80 -6.03 -2.35
C HIS A 222 5.84 -5.31 -0.99
N GLU A 223 5.45 -4.03 -0.96
CA GLU A 223 5.46 -3.25 0.29
C GLU A 223 4.42 -3.76 1.29
N MET A 224 3.28 -4.26 0.82
CA MET A 224 2.33 -4.97 1.67
C MET A 224 2.94 -6.25 2.24
N GLY A 225 3.77 -6.99 1.50
CA GLY A 225 4.51 -8.14 2.04
C GLY A 225 5.33 -7.76 3.27
N HIS A 226 6.05 -6.64 3.20
CA HIS A 226 6.76 -6.05 4.35
C HIS A 226 5.81 -5.61 5.48
N PHE A 227 4.69 -4.97 5.14
CA PHE A 227 3.66 -4.60 6.10
C PHE A 227 3.15 -5.84 6.86
N PHE A 228 2.94 -6.96 6.17
CA PHE A 228 2.57 -8.28 6.71
C PHE A 228 3.75 -9.08 7.30
N GLY A 229 4.87 -8.41 7.56
CA GLY A 229 5.97 -8.93 8.37
C GLY A 229 6.98 -9.80 7.63
N LEU A 230 6.97 -9.80 6.29
CA LEU A 230 8.00 -10.45 5.51
C LEU A 230 9.27 -9.60 5.45
N PRO A 231 10.47 -10.20 5.61
CA PRO A 231 11.71 -9.59 5.16
C PRO A 231 11.85 -9.75 3.63
N HIS A 232 12.93 -9.21 3.05
CA HIS A 232 13.34 -9.70 1.73
C HIS A 232 13.66 -11.19 1.80
N SER A 233 13.52 -11.84 0.65
CA SER A 233 13.63 -13.29 0.51
C SER A 233 14.72 -13.66 -0.47
N SER A 234 15.16 -14.92 -0.43
CA SER A 234 16.04 -15.52 -1.44
C SER A 234 15.31 -16.52 -2.33
N TYR A 235 14.02 -16.80 -2.10
CA TYR A 235 13.27 -17.70 -2.99
C TYR A 235 13.11 -17.07 -4.37
N ASP A 236 13.46 -17.80 -5.43
CA ASP A 236 13.44 -17.26 -6.80
C ASP A 236 12.05 -16.79 -7.23
N ILE A 237 11.02 -17.58 -6.90
CA ILE A 237 9.62 -17.26 -7.17
C ILE A 237 9.10 -16.06 -6.38
N SER A 238 9.77 -15.69 -5.29
CA SER A 238 9.26 -14.71 -4.33
C SER A 238 9.26 -13.29 -4.89
N LEU A 239 8.11 -12.62 -4.77
CA LEU A 239 8.00 -11.18 -4.97
C LEU A 239 8.89 -10.38 -4.00
N MET A 240 9.24 -10.97 -2.85
CA MET A 240 10.12 -10.36 -1.84
C MET A 240 11.61 -10.52 -2.14
N ASN A 241 11.99 -11.28 -3.17
CA ASN A 241 13.39 -11.46 -3.54
C ASN A 241 13.85 -10.34 -4.49
N LYS A 242 14.86 -9.57 -4.03
CA LYS A 242 15.44 -8.41 -4.73
C LYS A 242 16.65 -8.72 -5.61
N SER A 243 17.17 -9.94 -5.59
CA SER A 243 18.31 -10.31 -6.42
C SER A 243 17.99 -10.18 -7.91
N PRO A 244 18.88 -9.59 -8.73
CA PRO A 244 18.72 -9.55 -10.18
C PRO A 244 18.50 -10.96 -10.73
N ARG A 245 17.44 -11.15 -11.52
CA ARG A 245 17.13 -12.43 -12.18
C ARG A 245 16.05 -12.24 -13.26
N ASP A 246 16.12 -13.08 -14.28
CA ASP A 246 15.19 -13.08 -15.41
C ASP A 246 14.01 -14.05 -15.19
N ALA A 247 14.23 -15.13 -14.43
CA ALA A 247 13.24 -16.15 -14.17
C ALA A 247 12.88 -16.23 -12.66
N PRO A 248 11.59 -16.35 -12.30
CA PRO A 248 10.44 -16.13 -13.17
C PRO A 248 10.31 -14.64 -13.56
N PRO A 249 9.69 -14.34 -14.70
CA PRO A 249 9.47 -12.97 -15.13
C PRO A 249 8.65 -12.21 -14.08
N TRP A 250 8.83 -10.89 -14.04
CA TRP A 250 8.27 -10.05 -12.97
C TRP A 250 6.76 -10.27 -12.74
N SER A 251 5.98 -10.41 -13.82
CA SER A 251 4.53 -10.64 -13.81
C SER A 251 4.10 -11.98 -13.17
N GLU A 252 4.98 -12.97 -13.16
CA GLU A 252 4.71 -14.32 -12.63
C GLU A 252 5.19 -14.50 -11.18
N ARG A 253 5.91 -13.51 -10.64
CA ARG A 253 6.37 -13.54 -9.25
C ARG A 253 5.18 -13.51 -8.28
N ARG A 254 5.31 -14.26 -7.20
CA ARG A 254 4.28 -14.43 -6.16
C ARG A 254 4.93 -14.61 -4.80
N PHE A 255 4.16 -14.73 -3.73
CA PHE A 255 4.74 -15.10 -2.43
C PHE A 255 5.00 -16.61 -2.39
N HIS A 256 6.11 -17.00 -1.77
CA HIS A 256 6.44 -18.40 -1.53
C HIS A 256 5.56 -18.97 -0.38
N ASP A 257 5.29 -20.28 -0.35
CA ASP A 257 4.35 -20.86 0.62
C ASP A 257 4.74 -20.62 2.09
N ARG A 258 6.04 -20.65 2.38
CA ARG A 258 6.57 -20.31 3.72
C ARG A 258 6.31 -18.84 4.10
N GLU A 259 6.33 -17.94 3.12
CA GLU A 259 6.01 -16.53 3.32
C GLU A 259 4.50 -16.36 3.54
N LEU A 260 3.65 -17.04 2.76
CA LEU A 260 2.19 -17.06 2.96
C LEU A 260 1.85 -17.51 4.39
N ALA A 261 2.48 -18.58 4.88
CA ALA A 261 2.28 -19.05 6.25
C ALA A 261 2.69 -18.01 7.31
N ARG A 262 3.80 -17.29 7.09
CA ARG A 262 4.25 -16.20 7.96
C ARG A 262 3.27 -15.02 7.93
N MET A 263 2.83 -14.59 6.75
CA MET A 263 1.87 -13.51 6.60
C MET A 263 0.53 -13.81 7.27
N ARG A 264 0.02 -15.05 7.20
CA ARG A 264 -1.22 -15.44 7.94
C ARG A 264 -1.09 -15.16 9.44
N ARG A 265 0.03 -15.54 10.05
CA ARG A 265 0.28 -15.28 11.49
C ARG A 265 0.32 -13.78 11.81
N HIS A 266 1.02 -13.00 11.00
CA HIS A 266 1.10 -11.54 11.19
C HIS A 266 -0.24 -10.85 10.95
N ARG A 267 -0.97 -11.22 9.90
CA ARG A 267 -2.34 -10.77 9.62
C ARG A 267 -3.24 -10.98 10.83
N ASP A 268 -3.27 -12.19 11.39
CA ASP A 268 -4.13 -12.48 12.53
C ASP A 268 -3.71 -11.71 13.78
N ALA A 269 -2.40 -11.48 13.98
CA ALA A 269 -1.91 -10.63 15.05
C ALA A 269 -2.32 -9.15 14.86
N MET A 270 -2.31 -8.64 13.62
CA MET A 270 -2.73 -7.28 13.28
C MET A 270 -4.22 -7.07 13.49
N VAL A 271 -5.05 -8.07 13.14
CA VAL A 271 -6.48 -8.03 13.41
C VAL A 271 -6.74 -8.02 14.93
N ARG A 272 -6.09 -8.92 15.69
CA ARG A 272 -6.25 -8.95 17.16
C ARG A 272 -5.81 -7.67 17.85
N SER A 273 -4.78 -6.99 17.35
CA SER A 273 -4.32 -5.71 17.92
C SER A 273 -5.11 -4.49 17.42
N GLY A 274 -6.07 -4.68 16.50
CA GLY A 274 -6.80 -3.61 15.85
C GLY A 274 -5.95 -2.78 14.90
N MET A 275 -4.72 -3.20 14.58
CA MET A 275 -3.91 -2.53 13.56
C MET A 275 -4.64 -2.49 12.22
N LEU A 276 -5.28 -3.60 11.86
CA LEU A 276 -6.21 -3.70 10.75
C LEU A 276 -7.57 -4.10 11.32
N VAL A 277 -8.62 -3.43 10.85
CA VAL A 277 -9.99 -3.81 11.16
C VAL A 277 -10.57 -4.43 9.91
N ASN A 278 -11.11 -5.64 10.06
CA ASN A 278 -11.89 -6.24 8.99
C ASN A 278 -13.09 -5.35 8.76
N GLN A 279 -13.20 -4.77 7.57
CA GLN A 279 -14.45 -4.19 7.14
C GLN A 279 -15.41 -5.37 7.11
N ALA A 280 -16.45 -5.32 7.93
CA ALA A 280 -17.56 -6.22 7.72
C ALA A 280 -17.94 -6.07 6.23
N ASN A 281 -18.29 -7.16 5.56
CA ASN A 281 -18.86 -7.07 4.23
C ASN A 281 -20.25 -6.43 4.38
N ASP A 282 -20.33 -5.18 4.84
CA ASP A 282 -21.54 -4.36 4.97
C ASP A 282 -22.19 -4.15 3.59
N GLN A 283 -21.52 -4.55 2.51
CA GLN A 283 -22.05 -4.66 1.16
C GLN A 283 -22.92 -5.91 0.92
N ALA A 284 -23.01 -6.86 1.85
CA ALA A 284 -23.95 -7.98 1.74
C ALA A 284 -25.42 -7.50 1.78
N ASP A 285 -25.66 -6.28 2.26
CA ASP A 285 -26.99 -5.67 2.39
C ASP A 285 -27.26 -4.56 1.35
N ASP A 286 -26.46 -4.44 0.29
CA ASP A 286 -26.79 -3.50 -0.80
C ASP A 286 -28.00 -4.05 -1.62
N PRO A 287 -29.19 -3.43 -1.52
CA PRO A 287 -30.41 -3.92 -2.17
C PRO A 287 -30.32 -3.93 -3.70
N ALA A 288 -29.32 -3.25 -4.29
CA ALA A 288 -29.08 -3.31 -5.72
C ALA A 288 -28.65 -4.71 -6.22
N ASN A 289 -28.00 -5.51 -5.37
CA ASN A 289 -27.53 -6.85 -5.75
C ASN A 289 -28.64 -7.92 -5.64
N ASP A 290 -29.72 -7.65 -4.91
CA ASP A 290 -30.89 -8.54 -4.85
C ASP A 290 -31.71 -8.53 -6.15
N GLN A 291 -31.64 -7.45 -6.95
CA GLN A 291 -32.33 -7.38 -8.23
C GLN A 291 -31.73 -8.33 -9.29
N ALA A 292 -30.47 -8.74 -9.15
CA ALA A 292 -29.84 -9.72 -10.03
C ALA A 292 -30.20 -11.18 -9.67
N LYS A 293 -30.75 -11.43 -8.48
CA LYS A 293 -31.20 -12.76 -8.02
C LYS A 293 -32.69 -13.01 -8.20
N ALA A 294 -33.45 -12.02 -8.69
CA ALA A 294 -34.84 -12.22 -9.07
C ALA A 294 -34.90 -13.24 -10.23
N LYS A 295 -35.22 -14.49 -9.86
CA LYS A 295 -35.52 -15.61 -10.76
C LYS A 295 -36.44 -15.11 -11.88
N PRO A 296 -36.08 -15.27 -13.17
CA PRO A 296 -36.98 -14.87 -14.25
C PRO A 296 -38.32 -15.60 -14.09
N PRO A 297 -39.46 -14.91 -14.23
CA PRO A 297 -40.77 -15.55 -14.11
C PRO A 297 -40.83 -16.67 -15.15
N GLY A 298 -41.16 -17.86 -14.67
CA GLY A 298 -41.23 -19.07 -15.49
C GLY A 298 -42.12 -18.83 -16.70
N ALA A 299 -41.59 -19.17 -17.88
CA ALA A 299 -42.41 -19.44 -19.04
C ALA A 299 -43.33 -20.62 -18.69
N GLY A 300 -44.61 -20.33 -18.48
CA GLY A 300 -45.65 -21.35 -18.40
C GLY A 300 -45.92 -21.91 -19.80
N GLU A 301 -45.96 -23.23 -19.87
CA GLU A 301 -46.68 -24.00 -20.90
C GLU A 301 -48.19 -24.01 -20.60
#